data_AF-I2PZK5-F1
#
_entry.id   AF-I2PZK5-F1
#
_cell.length_a   1.000
_cell.length_b   1.000
_cell.length_c   1.000
_cell.angle_alpha   90.00
_cell.angle_beta   90.00
_cell.angle_gamma   90.00
#
_symmetry.space_group_name_H-M   'P 1'
#
loop_
_entity.id
_entity.type
_entity.pdbx_description
1 polymer ?
#
loop_
_entity_poly.entity_id
_entity_poly.type
_entity_poly.pdbx_seq_one_letter_code
_entity_poly.pdbx_strand_id
1 'polypeptide(L)' 'MQRRYCRCGTSILVEFRPAGPTWRAVFFKPRLLFRSRVSRCPRCGAPLDIDSLS' A
#
# COMPACT_ATOMS: atom_id res chain seq x y z
N MET A 1 8.30 2.04 7.08
CA MET A 1 7.18 2.40 6.18
C MET A 1 7.77 3.00 4.92
N GLN A 2 7.42 2.48 3.75
CA GLN A 2 7.89 2.94 2.45
C GLN A 2 6.75 3.62 1.70
N ARG A 3 6.98 4.78 1.08
CA ARG A 3 5.99 5.39 0.18
C ARG A 3 6.26 4.89 -1.24
N ARG A 4 5.26 4.26 -1.86
CA ARG A 4 5.29 3.86 -3.27
C ARG A 4 4.18 4.55 -4.04
N TYR A 5 4.26 4.50 -5.37
CA TYR A 5 3.25 5.12 -6.22
C TYR A 5 2.56 4.07 -7.06
N CYS A 6 1.23 4.15 -7.08
CA CYS A 6 0.46 3.43 -8.07
C CYS A 6 0.71 4.06 -9.46
N ARG A 7 0.59 3.27 -10.53
CA ARG A 7 0.72 3.74 -11.92
C ARG A 7 -0.19 4.93 -12.26
N CYS A 8 -1.29 5.11 -11.53
CA CYS A 8 -2.19 6.27 -11.66
C CYS A 8 -1.69 7.55 -10.95
N GLY A 9 -0.45 7.57 -10.46
CA GLY A 9 0.17 8.68 -9.74
C GLY A 9 -0.27 8.84 -8.28
N THR A 10 -1.08 7.91 -7.75
CA THR A 10 -1.53 7.97 -6.35
C THR A 10 -0.46 7.40 -5.44
N SER A 11 -0.08 8.15 -4.41
CA SER A 11 0.81 7.67 -3.37
C SER A 11 0.12 6.63 -2.49
N ILE A 12 0.85 5.59 -2.13
CA ILE A 12 0.42 4.49 -1.27
C ILE A 12 1.52 4.26 -0.25
N LEU A 13 1.12 4.10 1.02
CA LEU A 13 2.05 3.76 2.08
C LEU A 13 2.11 2.24 2.21
N VAL A 14 3.31 1.70 2.14
CA VAL A 14 3.60 0.27 2.30
C VAL A 14 4.27 0.07 3.65
N GLU A 15 3.79 -0.89 4.42
CA GLU A 15 4.38 -1.31 5.67
C GLU A 15 4.56 -2.82 5.66
N PHE A 16 5.79 -3.28 5.90
CA PHE A 16 6.06 -4.70 6.09
C PHE A 16 5.81 -5.04 7.55
N ARG A 17 4.85 -5.92 7.80
CA ARG A 17 4.57 -6.44 9.14
C ARG A 17 5.02 -7.89 9.24
N PRO A 18 5.61 -8.30 10.37
CA PRO A 18 5.88 -9.71 10.62
C PRO A 18 4.54 -10.47 10.71
N ALA A 19 4.42 -11.53 9.93
CA ALA A 19 3.30 -12.46 9.90
C ALA A 19 3.87 -13.87 10.12
N GLY A 20 4.23 -14.15 11.37
CA GLY A 20 4.92 -15.39 11.76
C GLY A 20 6.34 -15.44 11.17
N PRO A 21 6.73 -16.53 10.47
CA PRO A 21 8.04 -16.64 9.84
C PRO A 21 8.18 -15.83 8.55
N THR A 22 7.10 -15.18 8.09
CA THR A 22 7.07 -14.41 6.84
C THR A 22 6.82 -12.94 7.07
N TRP A 23 7.18 -12.11 6.09
CA TRP A 23 6.84 -10.69 6.07
C TRP A 23 5.67 -10.45 5.14
N ARG A 24 4.65 -9.74 5.61
CA ARG A 24 3.51 -9.36 4.80
C ARG A 24 3.53 -7.87 4.54
N ALA A 25 3.49 -7.47 3.27
CA ALA A 25 3.22 -6.08 2.94
C ALA A 25 1.77 -5.73 3.20
N VAL A 26 1.58 -4.62 3.90
CA VAL A 26 0.31 -4.02 4.23
C VAL A 26 0.28 -2.64 3.62
N PHE A 27 -0.75 -2.36 2.83
CA PHE A 27 -0.89 -1.07 2.15
C PHE A 27 -1.88 -0.17 2.88
N PHE A 28 -1.57 1.11 2.91
CA PHE A 28 -2.35 2.15 3.57
C PHE A 28 -2.55 3.33 2.63
N LYS A 29 -3.72 3.96 2.74
CA LYS A 29 -3.98 5.23 2.09
C LYS A 29 -3.20 6.34 2.81
N PRO A 30 -2.50 7.24 2.09
CA PRO A 30 -1.88 8.41 2.70
C PRO A 30 -2.96 9.44 3.02
N ARG A 31 -3.60 9.31 4.18
CA ARG A 31 -4.43 10.36 4.77
C ARG A 31 -3.84 10.71 6.13
N LEU A 32 -3.79 12.02 6.43
CA LEU A 32 -3.17 12.56 7.64
C LEU A 32 -3.78 12.01 8.94
N LEU A 33 -5.10 11.76 8.94
CA LEU A 33 -5.85 11.50 10.18
C LEU A 33 -6.25 10.03 10.38
N PHE A 34 -6.38 9.23 9.33
CA PHE A 34 -6.82 7.84 9.44
C PHE A 34 -6.06 6.92 8.47
N ARG A 35 -5.31 5.98 9.05
CA ARG A 35 -4.61 4.92 8.31
C ARG A 35 -5.57 3.78 8.01
N SER A 36 -6.36 3.92 6.95
CA SER A 36 -7.17 2.80 6.45
C SER A 36 -6.29 1.85 5.63
N ARG A 37 -6.30 0.56 6.01
CA ARG A 37 -5.69 -0.50 5.21
C ARG A 37 -6.45 -0.62 3.89
N VAL A 38 -5.70 -0.71 2.80
CA VAL A 38 -6.26 -0.88 1.46
C VAL A 38 -5.60 -2.09 0.79
N SER A 39 -6.36 -2.82 -0.02
CA SER A 39 -5.84 -3.88 -0.90
C SER A 39 -5.83 -3.45 -2.37
N ARG A 40 -6.52 -2.34 -2.69
CA ARG A 40 -6.66 -1.78 -4.03
C ARG A 40 -6.39 -0.28 -3.99
N CYS A 41 -5.92 0.25 -5.10
CA CYS A 41 -5.71 1.68 -5.25
C CYS A 41 -7.06 2.41 -5.09
N PRO A 42 -7.16 3.40 -4.20
CA PRO A 42 -8.42 4.13 -3.98
C PRO A 42 -8.80 5.05 -5.15
N ARG A 43 -7.93 5.24 -6.15
CA ARG A 43 -8.18 6.10 -7.31
C ARG A 43 -8.57 5.30 -8.56
N CYS A 44 -7.77 4.30 -8.93
CA CYS A 44 -7.99 3.51 -10.14
C CYS A 44 -8.57 2.12 -9.89
N GLY A 45 -8.72 1.69 -8.63
CA GLY A 45 -9.20 0.35 -8.29
C GLY A 45 -8.21 -0.79 -8.57
N ALA A 46 -7.03 -0.48 -9.12
CA ALA A 46 -6.01 -1.47 -9.43
C ALA A 46 -5.56 -2.24 -8.17
N PRO A 47 -5.25 -3.55 -8.29
CA PRO A 47 -4.69 -4.32 -7.18
C PRO A 47 -3.37 -3.72 -6.72
N LEU A 48 -3.20 -3.56 -5.41
CA LEU A 48 -1.93 -3.13 -4.83
C LEU A 48 -1.08 -4.37 -4.57
N ASP A 49 -0.06 -4.53 -5.39
CA ASP A 49 0.94 -5.57 -5.23
C ASP A 49 2.33 -4.93 -5.09
N ILE A 50 3.22 -5.57 -4.33
CA ILE A 50 4.59 -5.08 -4.12
C ILE A 50 5.31 -4.98 -5.48
N ASP A 51 5.07 -5.96 -6.35
CA ASP A 51 5.66 -6.02 -7.70
C ASP A 51 5.03 -5.01 -8.67
N SER A 52 3.80 -4.56 -8.39
CA SER A 52 3.08 -3.60 -9.25
C SER A 52 3.30 -2.14 -8.85
N LEU A 53 3.89 -1.90 -7.68
CA LEU A 53 4.15 -0.57 -7.14
C LEU A 53 5.60 -0.16 -7.43
N SER A 54 5.78 0.93 -8.18
CA SER A 54 7.09 1.55 -8.40
C SER A 54 7.49 2.48 -7.25
#